data_AF-A0A7X9F1L7-F1
#
_entry.id   AF-A0A7X9F1L7-F1
#
_cell.length_a   1.000
_cell.length_b   1.000
_cell.length_c   1.000
_cell.angle_alpha   90.00
_cell.angle_beta   90.00
_cell.angle_gamma   90.00
#
_symmetry.space_group_name_H-M   'P 1'
#
loop_
_entity.id
_entity.type
_entity.pdbx_description
1 polymer ?
#
loop_
_entity_poly.entity_id
_entity_poly.type
_entity_poly.pdbx_seq_one_letter_code
_entity_poly.pdbx_strand_id
1 'polypeptide(L)'
;MNKENSPQPKPDLKQAIMQMTDEGGENFLRYIRNIGLSSEQNILVLSSTQHYYYDESDLRSVRALVNLKKLNMVRHLDKFLHSLYRILPPEASFVGCFSDAGTSRFRIAKHIHPTRGLLNSIRNIFGSMTEQRMSKNEVSEILKTHGFKIVDMTEMNGVTFFWSLNVRRPYQKQAG
;
A
#
# COMPACT_ATOMS: atom_id res chain seq x y z
N MET A 1 28.73 7.71 -17.54
CA MET A 1 27.54 6.96 -18.02
C MET A 1 26.99 6.21 -16.80
N ASN A 2 25.99 6.78 -16.13
CA ASN A 2 25.55 6.32 -14.81
C ASN A 2 24.58 5.14 -14.99
N LYS A 3 24.94 3.97 -14.42
CA LYS A 3 24.13 2.73 -14.45
C LYS A 3 22.88 2.77 -13.54
N GLU A 4 22.58 3.92 -12.93
CA GLU A 4 21.66 4.02 -11.79
C GLU A 4 20.18 4.19 -12.17
N ASN A 5 19.86 4.36 -13.47
CA ASN A 5 18.48 4.63 -13.94
C ASN A 5 17.87 3.51 -14.79
N SER A 6 18.45 2.31 -14.80
CA SER A 6 17.81 1.16 -15.45
C SER A 6 16.70 0.60 -14.56
N PRO A 7 15.48 0.37 -15.07
CA PRO A 7 14.41 -0.26 -14.30
C PRO A 7 14.88 -1.61 -13.76
N GLN A 8 14.86 -1.78 -12.45
CA GLN A 8 15.15 -3.07 -11.83
C GLN A 8 14.02 -4.05 -12.19
N PRO A 9 14.33 -5.32 -12.49
CA PRO A 9 13.32 -6.34 -12.76
C PRO A 9 12.37 -6.48 -11.57
N LYS A 10 11.08 -6.64 -11.85
CA LYS A 10 10.02 -6.76 -10.85
C LYS A 10 10.19 -8.09 -10.10
N PRO A 11 10.02 -8.10 -8.76
CA PRO A 11 10.25 -9.30 -7.97
C PRO A 11 9.17 -10.36 -8.20
N ASP A 12 9.58 -11.63 -8.33
CA ASP A 12 8.67 -12.78 -8.17
C ASP A 12 8.28 -13.00 -6.69
N LEU A 13 7.40 -13.96 -6.39
CA LEU A 13 6.94 -14.21 -5.01
C LEU A 13 8.10 -14.55 -4.05
N LYS A 14 9.10 -15.31 -4.50
CA LYS A 14 10.25 -15.67 -3.69
C LYS A 14 11.11 -14.43 -3.40
N GLN A 15 11.31 -13.60 -4.42
CA GLN A 15 12.03 -12.33 -4.29
C GLN A 15 11.27 -11.33 -3.41
N ALA A 16 9.94 -11.26 -3.51
CA ALA A 16 9.09 -10.46 -2.64
C ALA A 16 9.20 -10.89 -1.17
N ILE A 17 9.27 -12.20 -0.90
CA ILE A 17 9.52 -12.72 0.45
C ILE A 17 10.93 -12.39 0.94
N MET A 18 11.94 -12.54 0.07
CA MET A 18 13.31 -12.17 0.41
C MET A 18 13.44 -10.68 0.71
N GLN A 19 12.84 -9.80 -0.09
CA GLN A 19 12.79 -8.36 0.15
C GLN A 19 12.13 -8.01 1.49
N MET A 20 10.99 -8.65 1.82
CA MET A 20 10.37 -8.47 3.13
C MET A 20 11.34 -8.85 4.25
N THR A 21 12.15 -9.88 4.08
CA THR A 21 13.13 -10.34 5.08
C THR A 21 14.31 -9.36 5.18
N ASP A 22 14.89 -8.98 4.05
CA ASP A 22 16.04 -8.07 3.95
C ASP A 22 15.72 -6.65 4.49
N GLU A 23 14.46 -6.22 4.39
CA GLU A 23 13.97 -4.96 4.97
C GLU A 23 13.61 -5.07 6.47
N GLY A 24 13.90 -6.20 7.13
CA GLY A 24 13.56 -6.44 8.53
C GLY A 24 12.05 -6.63 8.77
N GLY A 25 11.29 -6.93 7.72
CA GLY A 25 9.84 -7.14 7.73
C GLY A 25 9.40 -8.50 8.29
N GLU A 26 10.14 -9.10 9.22
CA GLU A 26 9.79 -10.40 9.82
C GLU A 26 8.40 -10.41 10.44
N ASN A 27 8.02 -9.33 11.14
CA ASN A 27 6.67 -9.14 11.67
C ASN A 27 5.62 -9.05 10.56
N PHE A 28 5.98 -8.43 9.42
CA PHE A 28 5.11 -8.35 8.25
C PHE A 28 4.90 -9.74 7.62
N LEU A 29 5.97 -10.51 7.46
CA LEU A 29 5.91 -11.88 6.95
C LEU A 29 5.12 -12.80 7.89
N ARG A 30 5.28 -12.63 9.21
CA ARG A 30 4.46 -13.33 10.22
C ARG A 30 2.98 -12.94 10.08
N TYR A 31 2.68 -11.66 9.93
CA TYR A 31 1.32 -11.18 9.75
C TYR A 31 0.67 -11.77 8.48
N ILE A 32 1.36 -11.70 7.33
CA ILE A 32 0.90 -12.26 6.04
C ILE A 32 0.59 -13.76 6.16
N ARG A 33 1.44 -14.53 6.85
CA ARG A 33 1.21 -15.96 7.12
C ARG A 33 -0.05 -16.16 7.96
N ASN A 34 -0.24 -15.37 9.01
CA ASN A 34 -1.38 -15.50 9.92
C ASN A 34 -2.72 -15.22 9.23
N ILE A 35 -2.77 -14.26 8.30
CA ILE A 35 -3.98 -13.94 7.55
C ILE A 35 -4.20 -14.84 6.32
N GLY A 36 -3.35 -15.86 6.11
CA GLY A 36 -3.48 -16.83 5.03
C GLY A 36 -3.12 -16.31 3.63
N LEU A 37 -2.48 -15.15 3.54
CA LEU A 37 -2.22 -14.47 2.26
C LEU A 37 -0.91 -14.96 1.60
N SER A 38 -0.13 -15.81 2.28
CA SER A 38 1.11 -16.40 1.75
C SER A 38 0.91 -17.33 0.56
N SER A 39 -0.30 -17.87 0.36
CA SER A 39 -0.63 -18.74 -0.79
C SER A 39 -1.19 -17.98 -1.99
N GLU A 40 -1.38 -16.66 -1.90
CA GLU A 40 -1.91 -15.87 -3.01
C GLU A 40 -0.92 -15.77 -4.16
N GLN A 41 -1.46 -15.87 -5.38
CA GLN A 41 -0.71 -15.61 -6.60
C GLN A 41 -0.87 -14.13 -6.98
N ASN A 42 0.12 -13.56 -7.66
CA ASN A 42 0.15 -12.16 -8.09
C ASN A 42 0.09 -11.15 -6.93
N ILE A 43 0.99 -11.36 -5.95
CA ILE A 43 1.29 -10.38 -4.90
C ILE A 43 2.32 -9.39 -5.45
N LEU A 44 2.04 -8.10 -5.30
CA LEU A 44 3.00 -7.03 -5.55
C LEU A 44 3.40 -6.39 -4.23
N VAL A 45 4.71 -6.32 -3.97
CA VAL A 45 5.27 -5.70 -2.76
C VAL A 45 5.83 -4.32 -3.11
N LEU A 46 5.36 -3.28 -2.44
CA LEU A 46 5.99 -1.95 -2.46
C LEU A 46 7.06 -1.91 -1.36
N SER A 47 8.31 -1.91 -1.80
CA SER A 47 9.50 -1.79 -0.93
C SER A 47 9.49 -0.48 -0.14
N SER A 48 10.03 -0.52 1.09
CA SER A 48 10.25 0.67 1.92
C SER A 48 11.55 1.41 1.58
N THR A 49 12.51 0.74 0.93
CA THR A 49 13.89 1.21 0.68
C THR A 49 14.21 1.37 -0.81
N GLN A 50 13.57 0.59 -1.68
CA GLN A 50 13.86 0.53 -3.11
C GLN A 50 12.77 1.22 -3.93
N HIS A 51 13.21 1.99 -4.94
CA HIS A 51 12.32 2.67 -5.87
C HIS A 51 12.13 1.84 -7.15
N TYR A 52 11.28 0.82 -7.06
CA TYR A 52 10.84 0.09 -8.23
C TYR A 52 9.87 0.93 -9.08
N TYR A 53 10.02 0.87 -10.40
CA TYR A 53 9.08 1.45 -11.34
C TYR A 53 7.93 0.46 -11.56
N TYR A 54 6.83 0.68 -10.85
CA TYR A 54 5.56 0.02 -11.13
C TYR A 54 4.73 0.89 -12.06
N ASP A 55 4.24 0.30 -13.13
CA ASP A 55 3.29 0.95 -14.02
C ASP A 55 1.84 0.58 -13.63
N GLU A 56 0.90 1.19 -14.32
CA GLU A 56 -0.52 0.94 -14.08
C GLU A 56 -0.93 -0.50 -14.43
N SER A 57 -0.28 -1.11 -15.42
CA SER A 57 -0.58 -2.48 -15.86
C SER A 57 -0.20 -3.52 -14.81
N ASP A 58 0.87 -3.28 -14.06
CA ASP A 58 1.25 -4.09 -12.90
C ASP A 58 0.13 -4.14 -11.87
N LEU A 59 -0.30 -2.96 -11.43
CA LEU A 59 -1.31 -2.81 -10.39
C LEU A 59 -2.70 -3.26 -10.85
N ARG A 60 -2.98 -3.32 -12.15
CA ARG A 60 -4.27 -3.79 -12.70
C ARG A 60 -4.42 -5.31 -12.70
N SER A 61 -3.33 -6.06 -12.50
CA SER A 61 -3.34 -7.53 -12.58
C SER A 61 -3.16 -8.23 -11.23
N VAL A 62 -2.88 -7.47 -10.16
CA VAL A 62 -2.57 -8.03 -8.84
C VAL A 62 -3.82 -8.44 -8.08
N ARG A 63 -3.71 -9.54 -7.34
CA ARG A 63 -4.71 -9.94 -6.33
C ARG A 63 -4.42 -9.32 -4.98
N ALA A 64 -3.16 -9.02 -4.71
CA ALA A 64 -2.75 -8.39 -3.47
C ALA A 64 -1.62 -7.38 -3.70
N LEU A 65 -1.76 -6.23 -3.05
CA LEU A 65 -0.74 -5.21 -2.90
C LEU A 65 -0.30 -5.15 -1.45
N VAL A 66 0.98 -5.38 -1.20
CA VAL A 66 1.61 -5.29 0.12
C VAL A 66 2.48 -4.05 0.16
N ASN A 67 2.17 -3.09 1.02
CA ASN A 67 2.96 -1.87 1.19
C ASN A 67 3.79 -1.95 2.49
N LEU A 68 5.11 -2.09 2.35
CA LEU A 68 6.03 -2.19 3.50
C LEU A 68 6.30 -0.84 4.15
N LYS A 69 6.08 0.26 3.42
CA LYS A 69 6.24 1.59 4.00
C LYS A 69 5.04 1.93 4.89
N LYS A 70 5.31 2.30 6.14
CA LYS A 70 4.30 2.75 7.10
C LYS A 70 3.43 3.87 6.51
N LEU A 71 2.10 3.78 6.61
CA LEU A 71 1.17 4.78 6.06
C LEU A 71 1.42 6.19 6.61
N ASN A 72 1.86 6.29 7.87
CA ASN A 72 2.20 7.55 8.53
C ASN A 72 3.55 8.16 8.06
N MET A 73 4.21 7.55 7.07
CA MET A 73 5.36 8.10 6.33
C MET A 73 5.01 8.45 4.87
N VAL A 74 3.75 8.32 4.48
CA VAL A 74 3.25 8.56 3.12
C VAL A 74 2.77 10.01 3.01
N ARG A 75 3.54 10.86 2.33
CA ARG A 75 3.33 12.33 2.30
C ARG A 75 1.95 12.76 1.82
N HIS A 76 1.42 12.07 0.82
CA HIS A 76 0.11 12.35 0.24
C HIS A 76 -0.77 11.10 0.31
N LEU A 77 -0.98 10.59 1.52
CA LEU A 77 -1.72 9.35 1.79
C LEU A 77 -3.11 9.32 1.13
N ASP A 78 -3.85 10.42 1.17
CA ASP A 78 -5.14 10.56 0.50
C ASP A 78 -5.05 10.27 -1.02
N LYS A 79 -4.13 10.97 -1.72
CA LYS A 79 -3.88 10.76 -3.16
C LYS A 79 -3.37 9.35 -3.45
N PHE A 80 -2.56 8.78 -2.55
CA PHE A 80 -2.07 7.41 -2.68
C PHE A 80 -3.24 6.42 -2.67
N LEU A 81 -4.07 6.47 -1.63
CA LEU A 81 -5.22 5.59 -1.46
C LEU A 81 -6.24 5.77 -2.59
N HIS A 82 -6.48 7.00 -3.04
CA HIS A 82 -7.35 7.27 -4.18
C HIS A 82 -6.83 6.63 -5.47
N SER A 83 -5.52 6.72 -5.73
CA SER A 83 -4.90 6.05 -6.89
C SER A 83 -5.01 4.53 -6.77
N LEU A 84 -4.74 3.95 -5.60
CA LEU A 84 -4.87 2.51 -5.38
C LEU A 84 -6.30 2.03 -5.63
N TYR A 85 -7.30 2.70 -5.06
CA TYR A 85 -8.72 2.36 -5.24
C TYR A 85 -9.10 2.27 -6.73
N ARG A 86 -8.61 3.22 -7.53
CA ARG A 86 -8.91 3.31 -8.96
C ARG A 86 -8.20 2.26 -9.81
N ILE A 87 -6.94 1.96 -9.50
CA ILE A 87 -6.09 1.11 -10.34
C ILE A 87 -6.26 -0.36 -9.99
N LEU A 88 -6.35 -0.67 -8.69
CA LEU A 88 -6.47 -2.04 -8.23
C LEU A 88 -7.78 -2.70 -8.74
N PRO A 89 -7.76 -4.01 -9.02
CA PRO A 89 -8.96 -4.77 -9.28
C PRO A 89 -9.98 -4.67 -8.14
N PRO A 90 -11.28 -4.88 -8.44
CA PRO A 90 -12.26 -5.17 -7.40
C PRO A 90 -11.77 -6.30 -6.50
N GLU A 91 -12.02 -6.18 -5.19
CA GLU A 91 -11.69 -7.18 -4.18
C GLU A 91 -10.19 -7.47 -4.01
N ALA A 92 -9.31 -6.74 -4.71
CA ALA A 92 -7.87 -6.85 -4.49
C ALA A 92 -7.54 -6.52 -3.03
N SER A 93 -6.69 -7.35 -2.45
CA SER A 93 -6.18 -7.15 -1.10
C SER A 93 -5.20 -6.00 -1.07
N PHE A 94 -5.36 -5.09 -0.12
CA PHE A 94 -4.37 -4.08 0.22
C PHE A 94 -3.92 -4.30 1.66
N VAL A 95 -2.66 -4.67 1.81
CA VAL A 95 -2.00 -4.96 3.08
C VAL A 95 -0.95 -3.90 3.34
N GLY A 96 -0.88 -3.40 4.56
CA GLY A 96 0.08 -2.36 4.93
C GLY A 96 0.35 -2.33 6.42
N CYS A 97 1.15 -1.35 6.85
CA CYS A 97 1.42 -1.11 8.25
C CYS A 97 1.41 0.39 8.59
N PHE A 98 1.36 0.70 9.88
CA PHE A 98 1.49 2.05 10.44
C PHE A 98 1.93 1.97 11.91
N SER A 99 2.37 3.08 12.49
CA SER A 99 2.72 3.13 13.92
C SER A 99 2.02 4.28 14.64
N ASP A 100 1.66 4.00 15.90
CA ASP A 100 1.12 4.99 16.84
C ASP A 100 2.25 5.72 17.62
N ALA A 101 3.52 5.43 17.32
CA ALA A 101 4.69 5.96 18.04
C ALA A 101 5.20 7.33 17.55
N GLY A 102 4.48 8.01 16.65
CA GLY A 102 4.92 9.28 16.07
C GLY A 102 4.92 10.46 17.05
N THR A 103 5.78 11.44 16.79
CA THR A 103 5.94 12.64 17.65
C THR A 103 5.00 13.79 17.29
N SER A 104 4.37 13.73 16.11
CA SER A 104 3.42 14.73 15.60
C SER A 104 2.11 14.06 15.18
N ARG A 105 0.95 14.65 15.50
CA ARG A 105 -0.36 14.04 15.14
C ARG A 105 -0.56 14.00 13.62
N PHE A 106 -1.04 12.88 13.10
CA PHE A 106 -1.49 12.77 11.71
C PHE A 106 -2.57 13.82 11.43
N ARG A 107 -2.44 14.52 10.31
CA ARG A 107 -3.45 15.48 9.84
C ARG A 107 -4.06 14.95 8.56
N ILE A 108 -5.28 14.44 8.63
CA ILE A 108 -6.08 14.16 7.44
C ILE A 108 -6.26 15.49 6.71
N ALA A 109 -5.69 15.60 5.52
CA ALA A 109 -5.95 16.75 4.66
C ALA A 109 -7.43 16.71 4.26
N LYS A 110 -8.26 17.56 4.86
CA LYS A 110 -9.66 17.71 4.49
C LYS A 110 -9.72 18.33 3.08
N HIS A 111 -10.15 17.52 2.11
CA HIS A 111 -10.53 17.87 0.73
C HIS A 111 -9.40 18.22 -0.25
N ILE A 112 -9.20 17.36 -1.27
CA ILE A 112 -8.74 17.80 -2.60
C ILE A 112 -9.54 17.07 -3.68
N HIS A 113 -10.45 17.79 -4.35
CA HIS A 113 -11.10 17.36 -5.59
C HIS A 113 -10.09 17.24 -6.76
N PRO A 114 -10.32 16.35 -7.74
CA PRO A 114 -9.26 15.80 -8.58
C PRO A 114 -8.89 16.74 -9.73
N THR A 115 -7.59 16.96 -9.94
CA THR A 115 -7.07 17.49 -11.21
C THR A 115 -6.26 16.42 -11.94
N ARG A 116 -6.48 16.39 -13.25
CA ARG A 116 -6.00 15.41 -14.22
C ARG A 116 -4.47 15.25 -14.14
N GLY A 117 -4.01 14.00 -13.95
CA GLY A 117 -2.59 13.63 -13.91
C GLY A 117 -2.24 12.65 -12.79
N LEU A 118 -2.91 11.50 -12.71
CA LEU A 118 -2.81 10.58 -11.56
C LEU A 118 -1.56 9.68 -11.56
N LEU A 119 -0.88 9.50 -12.70
CA LEU A 119 0.17 8.50 -12.85
C LEU A 119 1.52 8.89 -12.20
N ASN A 120 1.79 10.20 -12.05
CA ASN A 120 3.01 10.68 -11.39
C ASN A 120 2.91 10.67 -9.85
N SER A 121 1.76 10.29 -9.27
CA SER A 121 1.48 10.49 -7.85
C SER A 121 2.20 9.48 -6.97
N ILE A 122 2.16 8.17 -7.27
CA ILE A 122 2.84 7.13 -6.45
C ILE A 122 4.36 7.39 -6.39
N ARG A 123 4.93 7.95 -7.47
CA ARG A 123 6.35 8.29 -7.58
C ARG A 123 6.81 9.37 -6.57
N ASN A 124 5.98 10.37 -6.28
CA ASN A 124 6.34 11.51 -5.43
C ASN A 124 5.86 11.37 -3.97
N ILE A 125 5.24 10.24 -3.62
CA ILE A 125 4.64 9.99 -2.30
C ILE A 125 5.69 9.59 -1.25
N PHE A 126 6.81 9.01 -1.68
CA PHE A 126 7.83 8.41 -0.83
C PHE A 126 9.01 9.35 -0.49
N GLY A 127 8.74 10.63 -0.23
CA GLY A 127 9.76 11.58 0.25
C GLY A 127 10.23 11.31 1.69
N SER A 128 11.29 12.00 2.12
CA SER A 128 11.73 11.99 3.52
C SER A 128 10.70 12.73 4.38
N MET A 129 9.97 11.97 5.19
CA MET A 129 8.99 12.51 6.11
C MET A 129 9.24 11.91 7.49
N THR A 130 9.07 12.73 8.53
CA THR A 130 9.08 12.25 9.91
C THR A 130 7.81 11.43 10.17
N GLU A 131 7.94 10.36 10.95
CA GLU A 131 6.81 9.50 11.29
C GLU A 131 5.72 10.31 12.03
N GLN A 132 4.55 10.43 11.41
CA GLN A 132 3.39 11.00 12.07
C GLN A 132 2.76 9.94 12.99
N ARG A 133 2.10 10.34 14.06
CA ARG A 133 1.32 9.45 14.91
C ARG A 133 0.00 9.17 14.23
N MET A 134 -0.31 7.89 14.01
CA MET A 134 -1.53 7.47 13.34
C MET A 134 -2.15 6.31 14.12
N SER A 135 -3.35 6.52 14.63
CA SER A 135 -4.09 5.55 15.43
C SER A 135 -4.89 4.58 14.54
N LYS A 136 -5.29 3.43 15.11
CA LYS A 136 -6.16 2.44 14.43
C LYS A 136 -7.45 3.07 13.90
N ASN A 137 -8.02 4.03 14.64
CA ASN A 137 -9.25 4.71 14.25
C ASN A 137 -9.04 5.61 13.02
N GLU A 138 -7.95 6.39 13.00
CA GLU A 138 -7.62 7.26 11.86
C GLU A 138 -7.32 6.44 10.59
N VAL A 139 -6.58 5.33 10.71
CA VAL A 139 -6.36 4.40 9.59
C VAL A 139 -7.68 3.80 9.12
N SER A 140 -8.54 3.42 10.07
CA SER A 140 -9.85 2.87 9.74
C SER A 140 -10.73 3.85 8.98
N GLU A 141 -10.76 5.10 9.41
CA GLU A 141 -11.55 6.15 8.79
C GLU A 141 -11.03 6.50 7.39
N ILE A 142 -9.72 6.65 7.21
CA ILE A 142 -9.15 7.03 5.92
C ILE A 142 -9.29 5.90 4.89
N LEU A 143 -9.07 4.64 5.27
CA LEU A 143 -9.27 3.50 4.38
C LEU A 143 -10.73 3.38 3.94
N LYS A 144 -11.68 3.48 4.88
CA LYS A 144 -13.11 3.42 4.57
C LYS A 144 -13.55 4.55 3.64
N THR A 145 -13.12 5.78 3.91
CA THR A 145 -13.42 6.96 3.07
C THR A 145 -12.90 6.80 1.64
N HIS A 146 -11.84 6.02 1.45
CA HIS A 146 -11.24 5.75 0.13
C HIS A 146 -11.75 4.46 -0.54
N GLY A 147 -12.78 3.81 0.00
CA GLY A 147 -13.34 2.60 -0.61
C GLY A 147 -12.54 1.34 -0.34
N PHE A 148 -11.89 1.25 0.83
CA PHE A 148 -11.29 0.02 1.34
C PHE A 148 -12.09 -0.49 2.54
N LYS A 149 -12.43 -1.78 2.51
CA LYS A 149 -13.04 -2.49 3.65
C LYS A 149 -11.94 -3.19 4.43
N ILE A 150 -11.81 -2.87 5.71
CA ILE A 150 -10.86 -3.56 6.60
C ILE A 150 -11.37 -4.94 6.94
N VAL A 151 -10.47 -5.92 6.87
CA VAL A 151 -10.68 -7.32 7.25
C VAL A 151 -9.99 -7.62 8.57
N ASP A 152 -8.73 -7.22 8.72
CA ASP A 152 -7.96 -7.41 9.96
C ASP A 152 -7.04 -6.23 10.28
N MET A 153 -6.76 -6.03 11.57
CA MET A 153 -5.70 -5.17 12.08
C MET A 153 -5.03 -5.79 13.31
N THR A 154 -3.76 -6.14 13.19
CA THR A 154 -2.98 -6.77 14.27
C THR A 154 -1.78 -5.90 14.65
N GLU A 155 -1.57 -5.66 15.94
CA GLU A 155 -0.42 -4.93 16.47
C GLU A 155 0.70 -5.90 16.88
N MET A 156 1.94 -5.61 16.47
CA MET A 156 3.15 -6.32 16.90
C MET A 156 4.31 -5.32 17.05
N ASN A 157 4.89 -5.24 18.25
CA ASN A 157 6.09 -4.45 18.58
C ASN A 157 5.98 -2.95 18.22
N GLY A 158 4.85 -2.31 18.52
CA GLY A 158 4.60 -0.89 18.27
C GLY A 158 4.18 -0.56 16.83
N VAL A 159 3.97 -1.56 15.98
CA VAL A 159 3.53 -1.40 14.59
C VAL A 159 2.22 -2.17 14.43
N THR A 160 1.20 -1.49 13.89
CA THR A 160 -0.04 -2.15 13.49
C THR A 160 0.02 -2.48 12.01
N PHE A 161 -0.22 -3.75 11.69
CA PHE A 161 -0.41 -4.28 10.36
C PHE A 161 -1.91 -4.36 10.07
N PHE A 162 -2.31 -4.15 8.82
CA PHE A 162 -3.70 -4.22 8.42
C PHE A 162 -3.86 -4.99 7.12
N TRP A 163 -5.03 -5.60 6.96
CA TRP A 163 -5.50 -6.17 5.71
C TRP A 163 -6.84 -5.54 5.36
N SER A 164 -6.96 -5.07 4.12
CA SER A 164 -8.19 -4.50 3.58
C SER A 164 -8.46 -5.00 2.17
N LEU A 165 -9.70 -4.83 1.70
CA LEU A 165 -10.15 -5.18 0.37
C LEU A 165 -10.61 -3.92 -0.37
N ASN A 166 -10.25 -3.81 -1.65
CA ASN A 166 -10.77 -2.77 -2.52
C ASN A 166 -12.25 -3.02 -2.83
N VAL A 167 -13.17 -2.20 -2.32
CA VAL A 167 -14.61 -2.37 -2.54
C VAL A 167 -15.11 -1.72 -3.84
N ARG A 168 -14.20 -1.42 -4.78
CA ARG A 168 -14.57 -0.93 -6.11
C ARG A 168 -15.51 -1.92 -6.79
N ARG A 169 -16.67 -1.44 -7.25
CA ARG A 169 -17.60 -2.26 -8.02
C ARG A 169 -16.94 -2.70 -9.34
N PRO A 170 -17.08 -3.97 -9.75
CA PRO A 170 -16.68 -4.39 -11.09
C PRO A 170 -17.43 -3.57 -12.13
N TYR A 171 -16.73 -3.16 -13.19
CA TYR A 171 -17.40 -2.54 -14.34
C TYR A 171 -18.24 -3.62 -15.02
N GLN A 172 -19.56 -3.60 -14.78
CA GLN A 172 -20.49 -4.42 -15.54
C GLN A 172 -20.59 -3.79 -16.94
N LYS A 173 -20.03 -4.46 -17.95
CA LYS A 173 -20.40 -4.17 -19.34
C LYS A 173 -21.90 -4.43 -19.44
N GLN A 174 -22.69 -3.39 -19.72
CA GLN A 174 -24.05 -3.59 -20.18
C GLN A 174 -23.95 -4.44 -21.45
N ALA A 175 -24.51 -5.65 -21.40
CA ALA A 175 -24.75 -6.45 -22.58
C ALA A 175 -25.83 -5.70 -23.38
N GLY A 176 -25.41 -5.05 -24.46
CA GLY A 176 -26.28 -4.56 -25.52
C GLY A 176 -26.19 -5.52 -26.70
#